data_AF-A0A972V567-F1
#
_entry.id   AF-A0A972V567-F1
#
_cell.length_a   1.000
_cell.length_b   1.000
_cell.length_c   1.000
_cell.angle_alpha   90.00
_cell.angle_beta   90.00
_cell.angle_gamma   90.00
#
_symmetry.space_group_name_H-M   'P 1'
#
loop_
_entity.id
_entity.type
_entity.pdbx_description
1 polymer ?
#
loop_
_entity_poly.entity_id
_entity_poly.type
_entity_poly.pdbx_seq_one_letter_code
_entity_poly.pdbx_strand_id
1 'polypeptide(L)' 'MSATPKRVLEELGEDVSVNLDAKTRQCLMCSNPFPSQWAGERVCPKCKSSSTWRSG' A
#
# COMPACT_ATOMS: atom_id res chain seq x y z
N MET A 1 -17.48 40.56 26.68
CA MET A 1 -16.67 40.57 25.45
C MET A 1 -15.56 39.54 25.62
N SER A 2 -15.90 38.25 25.44
CA SER A 2 -14.96 37.15 25.68
C SER A 2 -14.27 36.82 24.36
N ALA A 3 -13.06 37.37 24.18
CA ALA A 3 -12.23 37.04 23.04
C ALA A 3 -11.53 35.70 23.31
N THR A 4 -12.11 34.63 22.76
CA THR A 4 -11.53 33.28 22.80
C THR A 4 -10.19 33.27 22.07
N PRO A 5 -9.08 32.81 22.69
CA PRO A 5 -7.77 32.82 22.06
C PRO A 5 -7.38 31.41 21.59
N LYS A 6 -7.72 30.98 20.36
CA LYS A 6 -7.25 29.68 19.80
C LYS A 6 -7.21 29.61 18.25
N ARG A 7 -6.99 30.72 17.54
CA ARG A 7 -6.98 30.73 16.06
C ARG A 7 -5.59 30.49 15.46
N VAL A 8 -4.85 29.50 15.95
CA VAL A 8 -3.60 29.01 15.32
C VAL A 8 -3.48 27.51 15.55
N LEU A 9 -4.46 26.73 15.06
CA LEU A 9 -4.45 25.26 15.15
C LEU A 9 -5.15 24.61 13.93
N GLU A 10 -5.24 25.32 12.81
CA GLU A 10 -5.81 24.83 11.55
C GLU A 10 -4.89 25.11 10.35
N GLU A 11 -3.60 25.39 10.60
CA GLU A 11 -2.58 25.56 9.57
C GLU A 11 -1.94 24.18 9.30
N LEU A 12 -2.26 23.58 8.15
CA LEU A 12 -1.47 22.59 7.40
C LEU A 12 -1.14 21.28 8.17
N GLY A 13 -1.90 20.19 7.97
CA GLY A 13 -1.70 19.38 6.78
C GLY A 13 -0.56 18.35 6.93
N GLU A 14 -0.29 17.82 8.12
CA GLU A 14 0.79 16.86 8.36
C GLU A 14 0.32 15.66 9.20
N ASP A 15 -0.24 14.66 8.53
CA ASP A 15 0.00 13.23 8.82
C ASP A 15 -0.54 12.40 7.65
N VAL A 16 0.11 12.49 6.49
CA VAL A 16 -0.04 11.43 5.50
C VAL A 16 0.87 10.30 5.95
N SER A 17 0.40 9.49 6.89
CA SER A 17 1.00 8.19 7.20
C SER A 17 0.76 7.22 6.02
N VAL A 18 1.45 7.45 4.90
CA VAL A 18 1.53 6.47 3.79
C VAL A 18 2.65 5.49 4.09
N ASN A 19 2.45 4.66 5.10
CA ASN A 19 3.04 3.32 5.07
C ASN A 19 1.97 2.31 4.68
N LEU A 20 1.41 2.51 3.48
CA LEU A 20 0.56 1.55 2.81
C LEU A 20 1.47 0.68 1.95
N ASP A 21 2.04 -0.36 2.54
CA ASP A 21 3.06 -1.27 1.97
C ASP A 21 2.62 -1.99 0.66
N ALA A 22 1.44 -1.64 0.14
CA ALA A 22 0.92 -1.98 -1.18
C ALA A 22 1.71 -1.32 -2.32
N LYS A 23 2.93 -1.80 -2.59
CA LYS A 23 3.68 -1.38 -3.79
C LYS A 23 3.23 -2.18 -5.01
N THR A 24 2.97 -1.52 -6.14
CA THR A 24 2.74 -2.24 -7.41
C THR A 24 4.03 -2.89 -7.89
N ARG A 25 4.00 -4.19 -8.16
CA ARG A 25 5.14 -4.99 -8.64
C ARG A 25 4.75 -5.81 -9.86
N GLN A 26 5.73 -6.27 -10.64
CA GLN A 26 5.51 -7.20 -11.75
C GLN A 26 5.56 -8.64 -11.24
N CYS A 27 4.57 -9.45 -11.62
CA CYS A 27 4.52 -10.87 -11.26
C CYS A 27 5.63 -11.66 -11.95
N LEU A 28 6.36 -12.50 -11.21
CA LEU A 28 7.40 -13.36 -11.79
C LEU A 28 6.86 -14.46 -12.74
N MET A 29 5.58 -14.79 -12.65
CA MET A 29 4.96 -15.86 -13.45
C MET A 29 4.34 -15.35 -14.75
N CYS A 30 3.70 -14.17 -14.72
CA CYS A 30 2.92 -13.66 -15.85
C CYS A 30 3.27 -12.23 -16.24
N SER A 31 4.23 -11.59 -15.57
CA SER A 31 4.66 -10.20 -15.78
C SER A 31 3.58 -9.13 -15.57
N ASN A 32 2.36 -9.50 -15.21
CA ASN A 32 1.31 -8.52 -14.94
C ASN A 32 1.61 -7.71 -13.66
N PRO A 33 1.31 -6.39 -13.68
CA PRO A 33 1.40 -5.57 -12.48
C PRO A 33 0.34 -6.02 -11.45
N PHE A 34 0.72 -6.07 -10.18
CA PHE A 34 -0.18 -6.37 -9.07
C PHE A 34 0.23 -5.63 -7.79
N PRO A 35 -0.72 -5.29 -6.89
CA PRO A 35 -0.39 -4.71 -5.59
C PRO A 35 0.23 -5.79 -4.68
N SER A 36 1.48 -5.58 -4.26
CA SER A 36 2.17 -6.47 -3.31
C SER A 36 1.74 -6.16 -1.89
N GLN A 37 1.28 -7.14 -1.12
CA GLN A 37 0.84 -6.90 0.27
C GLN A 37 1.98 -6.74 1.26
N TRP A 38 3.19 -7.20 0.89
CA TRP A 38 4.42 -7.04 1.67
C TRP A 38 5.64 -6.94 0.77
N ALA A 39 6.73 -6.39 1.28
CA ALA A 39 7.99 -6.17 0.54
C ALA A 39 8.54 -7.39 -0.24
N GLY A 40 8.29 -8.60 0.23
CA GLY A 40 8.74 -9.86 -0.38
C GLY A 40 7.77 -10.50 -1.38
N GLU A 41 6.56 -9.96 -1.58
CA GLU A 41 5.60 -10.57 -2.50
C GLU A 41 5.97 -10.30 -3.97
N ARG A 42 6.25 -11.37 -4.72
CA ARG A 42 6.68 -11.28 -6.13
C ARG A 42 5.80 -12.06 -7.12
N VAL A 43 4.78 -12.76 -6.63
CA VAL A 43 3.83 -13.53 -7.45
C VAL A 43 2.43 -13.03 -7.15
N CYS A 44 1.66 -12.67 -8.18
CA CYS A 44 0.33 -12.13 -8.00
C CYS A 44 -0.65 -13.19 -7.44
N PRO A 45 -1.75 -12.78 -6.78
CA PRO A 45 -2.70 -13.70 -6.15
C PRO A 45 -3.22 -14.79 -7.08
N LYS A 46 -3.49 -14.44 -8.35
CA LYS A 46 -3.96 -15.37 -9.39
C LYS A 46 -2.95 -16.47 -9.68
N CYS A 47 -1.68 -16.11 -9.84
CA CYS A 47 -0.60 -17.08 -10.09
C CYS A 47 -0.25 -17.85 -8.82
N LYS A 48 -0.37 -17.24 -7.64
CA LYS A 48 -0.15 -17.92 -6.34
C LYS A 48 -1.22 -18.97 -6.06
N SER A 49 -2.45 -18.75 -6.53
CA SER A 49 -3.54 -19.74 -6.45
C SER A 49 -3.48 -20.83 -7.53
N SER A 50 -2.67 -20.66 -8.57
CA SER A 50 -2.57 -21.68 -9.63
C SER A 50 -1.82 -22.92 -9.13
N SER A 51 -2.18 -24.09 -9.68
CA SER A 51 -1.52 -25.35 -9.38
C SER A 51 -0.03 -25.30 -9.73
N THR A 52 0.34 -24.61 -10.81
CA THR A 52 1.74 -24.46 -11.25
C THR A 52 2.67 -23.86 -10.18
N TRP A 53 2.18 -22.94 -9.35
CA TRP A 53 2.98 -22.38 -8.24
C TRP A 53 2.98 -23.30 -7.00
N ARG A 54 1.87 -23.99 -6.73
CA ARG A 54 1.71 -24.84 -5.53
C ARG A 54 2.45 -26.17 -5.61
N SER A 55 2.79 -26.63 -6.81
CA SER A 55 3.51 -27.89 -7.06
C SER A 55 5.04 -27.77 -6.98
N GLY A 56 5.57 -26.63 -6.54
CA GLY A 56 7.00 -26.38 -6.37
C GLY A 56 7.60 -27.07 -5.15
#